data_AF-A0A7C5H9C3-F1
#
_entry.id   AF-A0A7C5H9C3-F1
#
_cell.length_a   1.000
_cell.length_b   1.000
_cell.length_c   1.000
_cell.angle_alpha   90.00
_cell.angle_beta   90.00
_cell.angle_gamma   90.00
#
_symmetry.space_group_name_H-M   'P 1'
#
loop_
_entity.id
_entity.type
_entity.pdbx_description
1 polymer ?
#
loop_
_entity_poly.entity_id
_entity_poly.type
_entity_poly.pdbx_seq_one_letter_code
_entity_poly.pdbx_strand_id
1 'polypeptide(L)'
;MMGIGYFNGGAIELRGIVPQDIPYSTTSFSDFIAGGSVGYEIYKELKAGIGVKFISQNSYIYSGTGVSFDGGVLFSPSILKGITVSVIFNNFGPAVNFGETQKVTQPSRVRFAMGKRIDIRRYKSNIGISIGGYSKYYVIPYSDTSYTFSDNVKNFVSSIPDRAVTDFDFDYIFDNRINLRLSYLVGGENTIANVGLGIMLSRFRFDYSYTVEQSTNGTHRMSIGVNY
;
A
#
# COMPACT_ATOMS: atom_id res chain seq x y z
N MET A 1 0.99 2.81 -15.66
CA MET A 1 -0.33 2.46 -15.12
C MET A 1 -1.00 3.73 -14.62
N MET A 2 -2.33 3.84 -14.71
CA MET A 2 -3.09 4.90 -14.05
C MET A 2 -4.04 4.28 -13.03
N GLY A 3 -4.39 5.02 -11.99
CA GLY A 3 -5.33 4.55 -10.97
C GLY A 3 -6.00 5.69 -10.23
N ILE A 4 -7.22 5.42 -9.77
CA ILE A 4 -7.95 6.26 -8.83
C ILE A 4 -8.32 5.43 -7.62
N GLY A 5 -8.40 6.06 -6.46
CA GLY A 5 -8.83 5.48 -5.21
C GLY A 5 -9.76 6.45 -4.49
N TYR A 6 -10.80 5.91 -3.87
CA TYR A 6 -11.68 6.67 -3.01
C TYR A 6 -11.89 5.87 -1.73
N PHE A 7 -11.76 6.54 -0.60
CA PHE A 7 -12.05 6.01 0.71
C PHE A 7 -13.10 6.90 1.37
N ASN A 8 -14.07 6.28 2.04
CA ASN A 8 -15.11 6.97 2.78
C ASN A 8 -15.28 6.30 4.14
N GLY A 9 -15.25 7.09 5.20
CA GLY A 9 -15.38 6.60 6.57
C GLY A 9 -16.82 6.32 7.02
N GLY A 10 -17.81 6.55 6.16
CA GLY A 10 -19.21 6.50 6.51
C GLY A 10 -19.69 7.73 7.28
N ALA A 11 -20.99 7.76 7.57
CA ALA A 11 -21.59 8.81 8.38
C ALA A 11 -21.23 8.61 9.86
N ILE A 12 -20.69 9.67 10.46
CA ILE A 12 -20.38 9.78 11.88
C ILE A 12 -21.38 10.74 12.50
N GLU A 13 -22.07 10.29 13.54
CA GLU A 13 -23.02 11.12 14.28
C GLU A 13 -22.28 12.08 15.22
N LEU A 14 -22.59 13.36 15.12
CA LEU A 14 -22.09 14.37 16.03
C LEU A 14 -23.06 14.49 17.20
N ARG A 15 -22.61 13.99 18.36
CA ARG A 15 -23.34 14.08 19.63
C ARG A 15 -22.58 15.00 20.59
N GLY A 16 -23.31 15.69 21.45
CA GLY A 16 -22.72 16.57 22.46
C GLY A 16 -22.16 15.81 23.65
N ILE A 17 -21.69 16.58 24.65
CA ILE A 17 -21.17 16.03 25.92
C ILE A 17 -22.24 15.19 26.64
N VAL A 18 -23.51 15.58 26.54
CA VAL A 18 -24.65 14.77 26.98
C VAL A 18 -25.17 13.96 25.80
N PRO A 19 -25.15 12.62 25.85
CA PRO A 19 -25.73 11.79 24.80
C PRO A 19 -27.22 12.11 24.66
N GLN A 20 -27.60 12.66 23.50
CA GLN A 20 -29.00 12.83 23.10
C GLN A 20 -29.42 11.65 22.24
N ASP A 21 -30.70 11.32 22.14
CA ASP A 21 -31.19 10.27 21.24
C ASP A 21 -31.06 10.68 19.77
N ILE A 22 -31.29 11.97 19.48
CA ILE A 22 -31.17 12.55 18.14
C ILE A 22 -29.79 13.23 18.01
N PRO A 23 -28.98 12.89 17.00
CA PRO A 23 -27.69 13.56 16.78
C PRO A 23 -27.90 15.01 16.32
N TYR A 24 -26.96 15.90 16.64
CA TYR A 24 -27.03 17.30 16.18
C TYR A 24 -26.88 17.41 14.66
N SER A 25 -25.97 16.61 14.10
CA SER A 25 -25.71 16.51 12.67
C SER A 25 -24.89 15.24 12.40
N THR A 26 -24.68 14.93 11.13
CA THR A 26 -23.76 13.88 10.69
C THR A 26 -22.58 14.48 9.94
N THR A 27 -21.39 13.94 10.16
CA THR A 27 -20.18 14.25 9.39
C THR A 27 -19.62 12.99 8.72
N SER A 28 -18.65 13.15 7.84
CA SER A 28 -17.90 12.05 7.22
C SER A 28 -16.48 12.52 6.99
N PHE A 29 -15.57 11.57 6.82
CA PHE A 29 -14.26 11.82 6.25
C PHE A 29 -14.09 11.00 4.97
N SER A 30 -13.32 11.51 4.04
CA SER A 30 -13.07 10.85 2.77
C SER A 30 -11.72 11.23 2.19
N ASP A 31 -11.06 10.26 1.57
CA ASP A 31 -9.83 10.49 0.81
C ASP A 31 -10.06 10.14 -0.65
N PHE A 32 -9.53 10.96 -1.54
CA PHE A 32 -9.45 10.73 -2.97
C PHE A 32 -7.99 10.73 -3.40
N ILE A 33 -7.61 9.72 -4.17
CA ILE A 33 -6.26 9.57 -4.72
C ILE A 33 -6.37 9.37 -6.22
N ALA A 34 -5.60 10.09 -7.00
CA ALA A 34 -5.43 9.86 -8.43
C ALA A 34 -3.95 9.80 -8.76
N GLY A 35 -3.51 8.84 -9.57
CA GLY A 35 -2.09 8.67 -9.83
C GLY A 35 -1.77 7.98 -11.14
N GLY A 36 -0.51 8.12 -11.52
CA GLY A 36 0.08 7.53 -12.70
C GLY A 36 1.49 7.02 -12.42
N SER A 37 1.90 5.98 -13.13
CA SER A 37 3.23 5.40 -13.04
C SER A 37 3.74 4.94 -14.40
N VAL A 38 5.06 4.92 -14.54
CA VAL A 38 5.79 4.45 -15.71
C VAL A 38 6.95 3.58 -15.24
N GLY A 39 7.18 2.48 -15.96
CA GLY A 39 8.30 1.58 -15.74
C GLY A 39 9.13 1.44 -17.01
N TYR A 40 10.43 1.22 -16.84
CA TYR A 40 11.39 1.04 -17.91
C TYR A 40 12.31 -0.14 -17.62
N GLU A 41 12.56 -0.97 -18.64
CA GLU A 41 13.56 -2.03 -18.58
C GLU A 41 14.92 -1.44 -18.96
N ILE A 42 15.76 -1.21 -17.95
CA ILE A 42 17.10 -0.64 -18.15
C ILE A 42 18.01 -1.70 -18.78
N TYR A 43 17.98 -2.90 -18.20
CA TYR A 43 18.65 -4.10 -18.69
C TYR A 43 17.72 -5.31 -18.51
N LYS A 44 18.04 -6.44 -19.14
CA LYS A 44 17.28 -7.69 -18.98
C LYS A 44 17.04 -8.09 -17.52
N GLU A 45 18.01 -7.78 -16.66
CA GLU A 45 17.98 -8.10 -15.24
C GLU A 45 17.53 -6.94 -14.36
N LEU A 46 17.46 -5.71 -14.88
CA LEU A 46 17.24 -4.50 -14.09
C LEU A 46 16.12 -3.64 -14.66
N LYS A 47 15.08 -3.43 -13.86
CA LYS A 47 13.92 -2.61 -14.21
C LYS A 47 13.76 -1.52 -13.17
N ALA A 48 13.34 -0.34 -13.60
CA ALA A 48 13.03 0.77 -12.72
C ALA A 48 11.64 1.33 -13.01
N GLY A 49 11.00 1.92 -12.02
CA GLY A 49 9.72 2.59 -12.20
C GLY A 49 9.60 3.79 -11.27
N ILE A 50 8.82 4.77 -11.73
CA ILE A 50 8.46 5.97 -10.98
C ILE A 50 6.96 6.19 -11.07
N GLY A 51 6.40 6.84 -10.05
CA GLY A 51 4.99 7.18 -9.98
C GLY A 51 4.74 8.51 -9.30
N VAL A 52 3.61 9.10 -9.62
CA VAL A 52 3.09 10.31 -8.98
C VAL A 52 1.64 10.09 -8.57
N LYS A 53 1.26 10.59 -7.40
CA LYS A 53 -0.10 10.56 -6.87
C LYS A 53 -0.49 11.95 -6.40
N PHE A 54 -1.69 12.36 -6.77
CA PHE A 54 -2.41 13.49 -6.18
C PHE A 54 -3.34 12.94 -5.11
N ILE A 55 -3.34 13.57 -3.95
CA ILE A 55 -4.10 13.17 -2.77
C ILE A 55 -4.98 14.35 -2.39
N SER A 56 -6.26 14.11 -2.17
CA SER A 56 -7.21 15.08 -1.62
C SER A 56 -7.91 14.42 -0.44
N GLN A 57 -7.84 15.04 0.73
CA GLN A 57 -8.37 14.53 1.98
C GLN A 57 -9.38 15.52 2.53
N ASN A 58 -10.54 15.01 2.91
CA ASN A 58 -11.55 15.78 3.61
C ASN A 58 -11.82 15.11 4.96
N SER A 59 -11.54 15.85 6.02
CA SER A 59 -11.90 15.55 7.39
C SER A 59 -12.95 16.57 7.83
N TYR A 60 -13.85 16.22 8.76
CA TYR A 60 -15.01 17.01 9.20
C TYR A 60 -14.98 18.53 8.92
N ILE A 61 -13.96 19.26 9.38
CA ILE A 61 -13.78 20.71 9.17
C ILE A 61 -12.51 21.08 8.39
N TYR A 62 -11.70 20.11 7.97
CA TYR A 62 -10.40 20.31 7.36
C TYR A 62 -10.28 19.61 6.01
N SER A 63 -9.82 20.33 5.00
CA SER A 63 -9.49 19.75 3.70
C SER A 63 -8.01 19.95 3.40
N GLY A 64 -7.34 18.92 2.91
CA GLY A 64 -5.93 19.01 2.54
C GLY A 64 -5.64 18.33 1.22
N THR A 65 -4.76 18.93 0.43
CA THR A 65 -4.28 18.35 -0.83
C THR A 65 -2.78 18.12 -0.77
N GLY A 66 -2.32 17.03 -1.39
CA GLY A 66 -0.92 16.66 -1.44
C GLY A 66 -0.53 16.06 -2.78
N VAL A 67 0.77 16.09 -3.06
CA VAL A 67 1.41 15.36 -4.16
C VAL A 67 2.44 14.41 -3.59
N SER A 68 2.52 13.21 -4.13
CA SER A 68 3.34 12.13 -3.62
C SER A 68 4.06 11.42 -4.75
N PHE A 69 5.30 11.02 -4.51
CA PHE A 69 6.15 10.33 -5.45
C PHE A 69 6.46 8.91 -4.96
N ASP A 70 6.39 7.98 -5.90
CA ASP A 70 6.79 6.60 -5.72
C ASP A 70 7.95 6.28 -6.66
N GLY A 71 8.81 5.36 -6.26
CA GLY A 71 9.91 4.87 -7.07
C GLY A 71 10.25 3.43 -6.72
N GLY A 72 10.88 2.71 -7.63
CA GLY A 72 11.31 1.36 -7.31
C GLY A 72 12.23 0.77 -8.36
N VAL A 73 12.99 -0.23 -7.93
CA VAL A 73 13.91 -1.00 -8.75
C VAL A 73 13.61 -2.48 -8.53
N LEU A 74 13.62 -3.25 -9.61
CA LEU A 74 13.48 -4.69 -9.61
C LEU A 74 14.72 -5.28 -10.29
N PHE A 75 15.38 -6.20 -9.58
CA PHE A 75 16.57 -6.90 -10.03
C PHE A 75 16.32 -8.41 -10.07
N SER A 76 16.44 -9.01 -11.25
CA SER A 76 16.23 -10.43 -11.51
C SER A 76 17.49 -11.03 -12.14
N PRO A 77 18.52 -11.33 -11.33
CA PRO A 77 19.81 -11.80 -11.84
C PRO A 77 19.67 -13.16 -12.53
N SER A 78 20.20 -13.28 -13.75
CA SER A 78 20.07 -14.52 -14.55
C SER A 78 20.74 -15.72 -13.88
N ILE A 79 21.79 -15.48 -13.09
CA ILE A 79 22.51 -16.53 -12.36
C ILE A 79 21.66 -17.19 -11.27
N LEU A 80 20.72 -16.44 -10.67
CA LEU A 80 19.85 -16.93 -9.59
C LEU A 80 18.46 -17.35 -10.10
N LYS A 81 18.40 -17.87 -11.33
CA LYS A 81 17.21 -18.42 -12.04
C LYS A 81 15.89 -18.35 -11.26
N GLY A 82 15.11 -17.32 -11.55
CA GLY A 82 13.77 -17.12 -11.01
C GLY A 82 13.70 -16.36 -9.67
N ILE A 83 14.83 -15.97 -9.09
CA ILE A 83 14.87 -15.04 -7.96
C ILE A 83 14.72 -13.60 -8.48
N THR A 84 13.89 -12.84 -7.77
CA THR A 84 13.69 -11.41 -8.00
C THR A 84 13.86 -10.69 -6.67
N VAL A 85 14.64 -9.62 -6.67
CA VAL A 85 14.82 -8.71 -5.54
C VAL A 85 14.24 -7.36 -5.95
N SER A 86 13.62 -6.66 -5.01
CA SER A 86 13.05 -5.34 -5.24
C SER A 86 13.33 -4.41 -4.08
N VAL A 87 13.48 -3.14 -4.43
CA VAL A 87 13.50 -2.01 -3.48
C VAL A 87 12.47 -1.01 -3.97
N ILE A 88 11.57 -0.60 -3.09
CA ILE A 88 10.46 0.29 -3.42
C ILE A 88 10.43 1.42 -2.40
N PHE A 89 10.24 2.63 -2.90
CA PHE A 89 10.03 3.87 -2.17
C PHE A 89 8.59 4.30 -2.43
N ASN A 90 7.81 4.46 -1.37
CA ASN A 90 6.41 4.86 -1.46
C ASN A 90 6.16 6.14 -0.67
N ASN A 91 5.23 6.94 -1.19
CA ASN A 91 4.63 8.08 -0.53
C ASN A 91 5.58 9.24 -0.17
N PHE A 92 6.66 9.45 -0.95
CA PHE A 92 7.59 10.55 -0.68
C PHE A 92 7.04 11.85 -1.26
N GLY A 93 6.77 12.84 -0.42
CA GLY A 93 6.30 14.13 -0.89
C GLY A 93 6.26 15.20 0.20
N PRO A 94 5.94 16.45 -0.17
CA PRO A 94 5.71 17.52 0.79
C PRO A 94 4.60 17.17 1.77
N ALA A 95 4.63 17.76 2.97
CA ALA A 95 3.54 17.58 3.93
C ALA A 95 2.21 18.08 3.35
N VAL A 96 1.13 17.37 3.65
CA VAL A 96 -0.23 17.75 3.28
C VAL A 96 -0.63 18.95 4.14
N ASN A 97 -1.13 20.01 3.49
CA ASN A 97 -1.58 21.22 4.16
C ASN A 97 -3.10 21.21 4.28
N PHE A 98 -3.62 21.33 5.50
CA PHE A 98 -5.05 21.32 5.81
C PHE A 98 -5.66 22.73 5.99
N GLY A 99 -4.96 23.79 5.57
CA GLY A 99 -5.42 25.18 5.67
C GLY A 99 -5.15 25.84 7.03
N GLU A 100 -4.62 25.10 8.00
CA GLU A 100 -4.15 25.60 9.29
C GLU A 100 -2.61 25.56 9.40
N THR A 101 -2.04 26.04 10.51
CA THR A 101 -0.61 25.92 10.87
C THR A 101 -0.11 24.47 10.96
N GLN A 102 -1.00 23.47 10.87
CA GLN A 102 -0.67 22.06 10.95
C GLN A 102 -0.40 21.47 9.57
N LYS A 103 0.87 21.08 9.33
CA LYS A 103 1.28 20.27 8.18
C LYS A 103 1.43 18.83 8.63
N VAL A 104 0.83 17.89 7.90
CA VAL A 104 0.94 16.45 8.20
C VAL A 104 1.89 15.80 7.20
N THR A 105 2.95 15.16 7.70
CA THR A 105 3.89 14.43 6.83
C THR A 105 3.22 13.21 6.22
N GLN A 106 3.54 12.94 4.95
CA GLN A 106 3.06 11.74 4.29
C GLN A 106 3.71 10.48 4.89
N PRO A 107 3.01 9.33 4.89
CA PRO A 107 3.53 8.07 5.40
C PRO A 107 4.54 7.46 4.42
N SER A 108 5.69 8.13 4.24
CA SER A 108 6.81 7.70 3.41
C SER A 108 7.35 6.37 3.90
N ARG A 109 7.58 5.43 2.97
CA ARG A 109 7.98 4.05 3.28
C ARG A 109 9.04 3.57 2.30
N VAL A 110 9.96 2.74 2.80
CA VAL A 110 10.80 1.88 1.96
C VAL A 110 10.51 0.43 2.23
N ARG A 111 10.42 -0.33 1.13
CA ARG A 111 10.20 -1.78 1.13
C ARG A 111 11.35 -2.46 0.42
N PHE A 112 11.76 -3.59 0.97
CA PHE A 112 12.67 -4.54 0.36
C PHE A 112 11.92 -5.85 0.22
N ALA A 113 11.98 -6.51 -0.93
CA ALA A 113 11.40 -7.84 -1.05
C ALA A 113 12.23 -8.73 -1.95
N MET A 114 12.24 -10.01 -1.63
CA MET A 114 12.83 -11.06 -2.44
C MET A 114 11.77 -12.14 -2.66
N GLY A 115 11.67 -12.63 -3.89
CA GLY A 115 10.76 -13.71 -4.21
C GLY A 115 11.33 -14.66 -5.24
N LYS A 116 10.80 -15.88 -5.25
CA LYS A 116 11.07 -16.88 -6.26
C LYS A 116 9.79 -17.48 -6.77
N ARG A 117 9.75 -17.71 -8.08
CA ARG A 117 8.63 -18.36 -8.76
C ARG A 117 9.09 -19.63 -9.47
N ILE A 118 8.32 -20.70 -9.31
CA ILE A 118 8.63 -22.05 -9.80
C ILE A 118 7.48 -22.52 -10.70
N ASP A 119 7.78 -22.75 -11.98
CA ASP A 119 6.84 -23.29 -12.96
C ASP A 119 6.84 -24.82 -12.96
N ILE A 120 5.71 -25.43 -12.61
CA ILE A 120 5.49 -26.87 -12.65
C ILE A 120 4.65 -27.20 -13.89
N ARG A 121 5.34 -27.30 -15.04
CA ARG A 121 4.71 -27.50 -16.36
C ARG A 121 3.77 -28.71 -16.43
N ARG A 122 4.12 -29.82 -15.76
CA ARG A 122 3.33 -31.08 -15.76
C ARG A 122 1.88 -30.86 -15.30
N TYR A 123 1.66 -29.94 -14.38
CA TYR A 123 0.33 -29.66 -13.80
C TYR A 123 -0.18 -28.27 -14.18
N LYS A 124 0.45 -27.62 -15.17
CA LYS A 124 0.19 -26.22 -15.53
C LYS A 124 0.10 -25.31 -14.29
N SER A 125 0.96 -25.59 -13.32
CA SER A 125 0.91 -24.98 -12.01
C SER A 125 2.13 -24.09 -11.80
N ASN A 126 1.98 -23.06 -10.99
CA ASN A 126 3.05 -22.15 -10.62
C ASN A 126 3.01 -21.88 -9.12
N ILE A 127 4.17 -21.95 -8.46
CA ILE A 127 4.32 -21.65 -7.04
C ILE A 127 5.20 -20.41 -6.88
N GLY A 128 4.73 -19.43 -6.14
CA GLY A 128 5.49 -18.25 -5.71
C GLY A 128 5.72 -18.27 -4.21
N ILE A 129 6.93 -17.89 -3.79
CA ILE A 129 7.25 -17.62 -2.39
C ILE A 129 7.98 -16.28 -2.35
N SER A 130 7.56 -15.36 -1.48
CA SER A 130 8.29 -14.12 -1.21
C SER A 130 8.45 -13.85 0.28
N ILE A 131 9.53 -13.15 0.57
CA ILE A 131 9.76 -12.48 1.84
C ILE A 131 9.98 -11.00 1.54
N GLY A 132 9.18 -10.16 2.18
CA GLY A 132 9.25 -8.72 2.11
C GLY A 132 9.50 -8.13 3.48
N GLY A 133 9.98 -6.90 3.51
CA GLY A 133 10.01 -6.11 4.71
C GLY A 133 9.89 -4.63 4.39
N TYR A 134 9.39 -3.85 5.33
CA TYR A 134 9.36 -2.39 5.23
C TYR A 134 9.63 -1.74 6.58
N SER A 135 10.23 -0.55 6.55
CA SER A 135 10.93 -0.05 7.74
C SER A 135 10.62 1.40 8.12
N LYS A 136 9.58 2.05 7.57
CA LYS A 136 9.30 3.43 7.96
C LYS A 136 7.86 3.91 7.75
N TYR A 137 7.35 4.58 8.78
CA TYR A 137 6.28 5.56 8.72
C TYR A 137 6.82 6.81 9.41
N TYR A 138 6.89 7.94 8.72
CA TYR A 138 7.13 9.22 9.37
C TYR A 138 5.82 9.95 9.56
N VAL A 139 5.34 9.96 10.78
CA VAL A 139 4.33 10.90 11.23
C VAL A 139 5.03 11.82 12.22
N ILE A 140 5.36 13.04 11.81
CA ILE A 140 5.87 14.04 12.75
C ILE A 140 4.65 14.62 13.45
N PRO A 141 4.47 14.40 14.77
CA PRO A 141 3.41 15.06 15.51
C PRO A 141 3.79 16.54 15.62
N TYR A 142 2.89 17.42 15.18
CA TYR A 142 2.98 18.89 15.33
C TYR A 142 4.15 19.55 14.58
N SER A 143 3.88 20.10 13.40
CA SER A 143 4.84 20.95 12.70
C SER A 143 4.76 22.39 13.20
N ASP A 144 5.86 22.85 13.79
CA ASP A 144 6.38 24.19 13.54
C ASP A 144 6.47 24.42 12.02
N THR A 145 6.05 25.58 11.53
CA THR A 145 5.80 25.84 10.09
C THR A 145 7.04 25.71 9.18
N SER A 146 8.22 25.59 9.79
CA SER A 146 9.56 25.56 9.20
C SER A 146 9.98 24.23 8.57
N TYR A 147 9.24 23.12 8.77
CA TYR A 147 9.65 21.80 8.29
C TYR A 147 9.52 21.68 6.74
N THR A 148 10.62 21.33 6.06
CA THR A 148 10.70 21.26 4.60
C THR A 148 10.71 19.82 4.05
N PHE A 149 10.48 19.67 2.73
CA PHE A 149 10.62 18.37 2.06
C PHE A 149 12.06 17.82 2.15
N SER A 150 13.06 18.70 2.08
CA SER A 150 14.46 18.32 2.28
C SER A 150 14.74 17.74 3.67
N ASP A 151 14.07 18.26 4.71
CA ASP A 151 14.19 17.72 6.06
C ASP A 151 13.58 16.31 6.15
N ASN A 152 12.47 16.06 5.45
CA ASN A 152 11.87 14.72 5.33
C ASN A 152 12.86 13.73 4.70
N VAL A 153 13.49 14.10 3.58
CA VAL A 153 14.48 13.26 2.90
C VAL A 153 15.72 13.04 3.78
N LYS A 154 16.24 14.09 4.41
CA LYS A 154 17.42 13.99 5.29
C LYS A 154 17.16 13.06 6.47
N ASN A 155 16.05 13.26 7.18
CA ASN A 155 15.67 12.41 8.30
C ASN A 155 15.43 10.98 7.83
N PHE A 156 14.80 10.80 6.66
CA PHE A 156 14.63 9.49 6.05
C PHE A 156 15.95 8.75 5.85
N VAL A 157 16.99 9.41 5.34
CA VAL A 157 18.30 8.79 5.13
C VAL A 157 19.03 8.54 6.46
N SER A 158 18.91 9.44 7.43
CA SER A 158 19.72 9.40 8.65
C SER A 158 19.13 8.56 9.80
N SER A 159 17.84 8.26 9.80
CA SER A 159 17.23 7.52 10.92
C SER A 159 17.19 6.02 10.67
N ILE A 160 17.52 5.26 11.71
CA ILE A 160 17.26 3.82 11.79
C ILE A 160 15.74 3.60 11.90
N PRO A 161 15.18 2.56 11.27
CA PRO A 161 13.78 2.17 11.45
C PRO A 161 13.43 1.89 12.92
N ASP A 162 12.41 2.55 13.46
CA ASP A 162 11.92 2.23 14.81
C ASP A 162 11.23 0.85 14.86
N ARG A 163 10.65 0.43 13.73
CA ARG A 163 10.06 -0.90 13.54
C ARG A 163 10.33 -1.41 12.12
N ALA A 164 10.70 -2.68 12.03
CA ALA A 164 10.71 -3.43 10.78
C ALA A 164 9.52 -4.37 10.78
N VAL A 165 8.74 -4.30 9.70
CA VAL A 165 7.63 -5.20 9.46
C VAL A 165 8.04 -6.15 8.35
N THR A 166 7.86 -7.44 8.55
CA THR A 166 8.24 -8.49 7.58
C THR A 166 6.98 -9.20 7.10
N ASP A 167 6.82 -9.31 5.79
CA ASP A 167 5.77 -10.09 5.13
C ASP A 167 6.33 -11.38 4.53
N PHE A 168 5.63 -12.49 4.73
CA PHE A 168 5.87 -13.76 4.07
C PHE A 168 4.68 -14.08 3.19
N ASP A 169 4.90 -14.32 1.90
CA ASP A 169 3.82 -14.63 0.97
C ASP A 169 4.05 -15.96 0.26
N PHE A 170 2.94 -16.64 0.01
CA PHE A 170 2.85 -17.85 -0.78
C PHE A 170 1.72 -17.69 -1.79
N ASP A 171 2.02 -17.95 -3.06
CA ASP A 171 1.07 -17.95 -4.16
C ASP A 171 1.06 -19.33 -4.84
N TYR A 172 -0.12 -19.86 -5.13
CA TYR A 172 -0.30 -21.02 -6.00
C TYR A 172 -1.24 -20.68 -7.15
N ILE A 173 -0.78 -20.84 -8.38
CA ILE A 173 -1.57 -20.59 -9.59
C ILE A 173 -1.75 -21.90 -10.34
N PHE A 174 -3.00 -22.22 -10.68
CA PHE A 174 -3.36 -23.39 -11.48
C PHE A 174 -3.98 -22.98 -12.82
N ASP A 175 -3.40 -23.47 -13.91
CA ASP A 175 -3.82 -23.26 -15.31
C ASP A 175 -4.03 -21.78 -15.68
N ASN A 176 -3.29 -20.87 -15.04
CA ASN A 176 -3.48 -19.42 -15.11
C ASN A 176 -4.92 -18.94 -14.81
N ARG A 177 -5.74 -19.79 -14.18
CA ARG A 177 -7.17 -19.56 -13.94
C ARG A 177 -7.50 -19.42 -12.48
N ILE A 178 -6.90 -20.24 -11.63
CA ILE A 178 -7.17 -20.22 -10.20
C ILE A 178 -5.89 -19.74 -9.51
N ASN A 179 -6.03 -18.84 -8.55
CA ASN A 179 -4.93 -18.34 -7.75
C ASN A 179 -5.30 -18.43 -6.26
N LEU A 180 -4.49 -19.12 -5.47
CA LEU A 180 -4.58 -19.17 -4.02
C LEU A 180 -3.42 -18.37 -3.43
N ARG A 181 -3.72 -17.53 -2.44
CA ARG A 181 -2.73 -16.67 -1.80
C ARG A 181 -2.81 -16.80 -0.30
N LEU A 182 -1.64 -16.86 0.33
CA LEU A 182 -1.49 -16.85 1.77
C LEU A 182 -0.40 -15.83 2.09
N SER A 183 -0.64 -14.95 3.05
CA SER A 183 0.42 -14.12 3.60
C SER A 183 0.34 -13.96 5.10
N TYR A 184 1.50 -13.74 5.71
CA TYR A 184 1.63 -13.54 7.14
C TYR A 184 2.61 -12.40 7.41
N LEU A 185 2.18 -11.45 8.24
CA LEU A 185 2.93 -10.25 8.56
C LEU A 185 3.35 -10.25 10.03
N VAL A 186 4.64 -10.03 10.27
CA VAL A 186 5.28 -10.01 11.59
C VAL A 186 5.85 -8.62 11.88
N GLY A 187 5.70 -8.14 13.12
CA GLY A 187 6.28 -6.86 13.57
C GLY A 187 5.42 -5.63 13.28
N GLY A 188 4.26 -5.79 12.64
CA GLY A 188 3.24 -4.75 12.51
C GLY A 188 2.43 -4.57 13.79
N GLU A 189 1.79 -3.41 13.94
CA GLU A 189 0.91 -3.11 15.09
C GLU A 189 -0.29 -4.04 15.18
N ASN A 190 -0.80 -4.44 14.02
CA ASN A 190 -1.71 -5.57 13.88
C ASN A 190 -0.90 -6.72 13.29
N THR A 191 -0.90 -7.89 13.94
CA THR A 191 -0.43 -9.13 13.27
C THR A 191 -1.50 -9.52 12.26
N ILE A 192 -1.09 -9.75 11.01
CA ILE A 192 -2.00 -9.88 9.87
C ILE A 192 -1.77 -11.21 9.18
N ALA A 193 -2.78 -12.08 9.18
CA ALA A 193 -2.83 -13.26 8.32
C ALA A 193 -3.83 -12.99 7.19
N ASN A 194 -3.48 -13.28 5.95
CA ASN A 194 -4.37 -13.11 4.80
C ASN A 194 -4.53 -14.42 4.03
N VAL A 195 -5.76 -14.68 3.59
CA VAL A 195 -6.09 -15.75 2.66
C VAL A 195 -6.84 -15.14 1.47
N GLY A 196 -6.43 -15.50 0.25
CA GLY A 196 -7.03 -14.99 -0.98
C GLY A 196 -7.32 -16.10 -2.00
N LEU A 197 -8.42 -15.92 -2.74
CA LEU A 197 -8.80 -16.72 -3.90
C LEU A 197 -9.02 -15.79 -5.09
N GLY A 198 -8.40 -16.12 -6.22
CA GLY A 198 -8.59 -15.46 -7.50
C GLY A 198 -9.08 -16.45 -8.55
N ILE A 199 -10.04 -16.04 -9.38
CA ILE A 199 -10.58 -16.82 -10.50
C ILE A 199 -10.56 -15.95 -11.77
N MET A 200 -9.98 -16.49 -12.84
CA MET A 200 -10.02 -15.92 -14.19
C MET A 200 -11.08 -16.64 -15.03
N LEU A 201 -12.06 -15.89 -15.52
CA LEU A 201 -13.10 -16.34 -16.42
C LEU A 201 -13.01 -15.53 -17.72
N SER A 202 -12.41 -16.12 -18.76
CA SER A 202 -12.11 -15.43 -20.02
C SER A 202 -11.28 -14.15 -19.75
N ARG A 203 -11.83 -12.97 -20.01
CA ARG A 203 -11.20 -11.67 -19.74
C ARG A 203 -11.44 -11.12 -18.33
N PHE A 204 -12.35 -11.71 -17.56
CA PHE A 204 -12.72 -11.23 -16.24
C PHE A 204 -11.91 -11.93 -15.15
N ARG A 205 -11.42 -11.15 -14.19
CA ARG A 205 -10.74 -11.64 -13.01
C ARG A 205 -11.53 -11.25 -11.77
N PHE A 206 -11.83 -12.21 -10.92
CA PHE A 206 -12.46 -12.00 -9.62
C PHE A 206 -11.47 -12.39 -8.54
N ASP A 207 -11.16 -11.49 -7.61
CA ASP A 207 -10.36 -11.80 -6.44
C ASP A 207 -11.17 -11.51 -5.17
N TYR A 208 -11.14 -12.44 -4.24
CA TYR A 208 -11.64 -12.29 -2.88
C TYR A 208 -10.50 -12.54 -1.90
N SER A 209 -10.41 -11.75 -0.85
CA SER A 209 -9.52 -12.04 0.27
C SER A 209 -10.16 -11.73 1.60
N TYR A 210 -9.72 -12.48 2.61
CA TYR A 210 -10.03 -12.26 4.00
C TYR A 210 -8.73 -12.04 4.76
N THR A 211 -8.69 -10.95 5.52
CA THR A 211 -7.55 -10.55 6.33
C THR A 211 -7.96 -10.65 7.80
N VAL A 212 -7.24 -11.42 8.58
CA VAL A 212 -7.37 -11.43 10.04
C VAL A 212 -6.57 -10.26 10.59
N GLU A 213 -7.21 -9.42 11.38
CA GLU A 213 -6.61 -8.25 12.01
C GLU A 213 -6.99 -8.23 13.49
N GLN A 214 -6.05 -7.87 14.36
CA GLN A 214 -6.30 -7.84 15.81
C GLN A 214 -7.34 -6.78 16.22
N SER A 215 -7.34 -5.63 15.55
CA SER A 215 -8.16 -4.47 15.96
C SER A 215 -9.57 -4.40 15.35
N THR A 216 -9.83 -5.12 14.25
CA THR A 216 -11.07 -4.95 13.45
C THR A 216 -11.89 -6.25 13.33
N ASN A 217 -11.49 -7.33 13.99
CA ASN A 217 -12.00 -8.70 13.79
C ASN A 217 -11.84 -9.23 12.35
N GLY A 218 -11.11 -8.50 11.50
CA GLY A 218 -10.78 -8.88 10.14
C GLY A 218 -11.55 -8.10 9.07
N THR A 219 -11.01 -8.15 7.85
CA THR A 219 -11.49 -7.37 6.70
C THR A 219 -11.74 -8.29 5.51
N HIS A 220 -12.88 -8.09 4.86
CA HIS A 220 -13.20 -8.72 3.57
C HIS A 220 -12.85 -7.76 2.43
N ARG A 221 -12.18 -8.26 1.39
CA ARG A 221 -11.87 -7.47 0.19
C ARG A 221 -12.31 -8.22 -1.06
N MET A 222 -12.96 -7.50 -1.96
CA MET A 222 -13.37 -7.99 -3.28
C MET A 222 -12.78 -7.10 -4.36
N SER A 223 -12.39 -7.70 -5.48
CA SER A 223 -11.85 -7.00 -6.64
C SER A 223 -12.33 -7.67 -7.93
N ILE A 224 -12.62 -6.84 -8.93
CA ILE A 224 -12.98 -7.28 -10.28
C ILE A 224 -12.01 -6.60 -11.26
N GLY A 225 -11.41 -7.38 -12.15
CA GLY A 225 -10.52 -6.91 -13.21
C GLY A 225 -11.00 -7.34 -14.58
N VAL A 226 -10.62 -6.57 -15.61
CA VAL A 226 -10.84 -6.91 -17.02
C VAL A 226 -9.51 -6.83 -17.74
N ASN A 227 -9.10 -7.91 -18.40
CA ASN A 227 -7.90 -7.96 -19.23
C ASN A 227 -8.27 -7.63 -20.69
N TYR A 228 -7.46 -6.78 -21.33
CA TYR A 228 -7.58 -6.37 -22.73
C TYR A 228 -6.36 -6.84 -23.52
#